data_AF-A0A844TQJ8-F1
#
_entry.id   AF-A0A844TQJ8-F1
#
_cell.length_a   1.000
_cell.length_b   1.000
_cell.length_c   1.000
_cell.angle_alpha   90.00
_cell.angle_beta   90.00
_cell.angle_gamma   90.00
#
_symmetry.space_group_name_H-M   'P 1'
#
loop_
_entity.id
_entity.type
_entity.pdbx_description
1 polymer ?
#
loop_
_entity_poly.entity_id
_entity_poly.type
_entity_poly.pdbx_seq_one_letter_code
_entity_poly.pdbx_strand_id
1 'polypeptide(L)'
;MRVGAAAFVQSELIALQILSSSSGGARSETSAGSSRAASASDGFAASGATGGASALLTYSASGALPDGGNAIAAIKAMAKSSIFQNAAQGHADDQVRALVRDGKLAELPALDEAQYASLSKSEQNIYGVVRTLQGLYDAMPKTIEQALSDRVKFVIDTYPESIARMQDQLSTVSPAEAELIKKNIVGYQDELKAAQEGRMQIHAVKDSSLVTATEEFSASGGEFGWSGRGVSVHADIPALQNAYGTKNVLPGDSPYFGTYVITW
;
A
#
# COMPACT_ATOMS: atom_id res chain seq x y z
N MET A 1 0.56 -7.67 19.99
CA MET A 1 1.71 -7.12 19.24
C MET A 1 1.15 -6.08 18.27
N ARG A 2 1.46 -4.79 18.42
CA ARG A 2 0.96 -3.72 17.55
C ARG A 2 1.62 -3.84 16.18
N VAL A 3 0.91 -4.35 15.19
CA VAL A 3 1.31 -4.29 13.77
C VAL A 3 0.59 -3.08 13.20
N GLY A 4 1.27 -1.93 13.22
CA GLY A 4 0.70 -0.65 12.81
C GLY A 4 1.70 0.47 13.07
N ALA A 5 2.82 0.42 12.36
CA ALA A 5 3.80 1.51 12.25
C ALA A 5 4.92 1.23 11.22
N ALA A 6 5.14 -0.03 10.81
CA ALA A 6 6.36 -0.38 10.07
C ALA A 6 6.31 -0.12 8.55
N ALA A 7 5.14 0.04 7.94
CA ALA A 7 5.05 0.18 6.48
C ALA A 7 5.44 1.58 5.96
N PHE A 8 5.27 2.64 6.77
CA PHE A 8 5.63 4.01 6.37
C PHE A 8 7.08 4.39 6.69
N VAL A 9 7.75 3.67 7.59
CA VAL A 9 9.15 3.95 7.98
C VAL A 9 10.16 3.37 6.97
N GLN A 10 9.75 2.43 6.11
CA GLN A 10 10.66 1.86 5.11
C GLN A 10 11.01 2.84 3.97
N SER A 11 10.15 3.80 3.65
CA SER A 11 10.42 4.78 2.59
C SER A 11 11.58 5.73 2.92
N GLU A 12 11.79 6.07 4.20
CA GLU A 12 12.89 6.94 4.62
C GLU A 12 14.24 6.20 4.76
N LEU A 13 14.22 4.89 5.05
CA LEU A 13 15.43 4.06 5.06
C LEU A 13 15.95 3.77 3.65
N ILE A 14 15.07 3.66 2.65
CA ILE A 14 15.45 3.44 1.25
C ILE A 14 16.13 4.69 0.66
N ALA A 15 15.75 5.91 1.07
CA ALA A 15 16.42 7.14 0.63
C ALA A 15 17.90 7.20 1.06
N LEU A 16 18.28 6.58 2.18
CA LEU A 16 19.69 6.45 2.59
C LEU A 16 20.44 5.30 1.89
N GLN A 17 19.74 4.26 1.44
CA GLN A 17 20.37 3.08 0.80
C GLN A 17 20.53 3.21 -0.72
N ILE A 18 19.78 4.09 -1.38
CA ILE A 18 19.91 4.33 -2.84
C ILE A 18 21.19 5.11 -3.19
N LEU A 19 21.83 5.80 -2.24
CA LEU A 19 23.07 6.55 -2.47
C LEU A 19 24.32 5.68 -2.61
N SER A 20 24.25 4.36 -2.39
CA SER A 20 25.42 3.46 -2.41
C SER A 20 25.47 2.48 -3.60
N SER A 21 24.53 2.50 -4.55
CA SER A 21 24.47 1.48 -5.61
C SER A 21 24.15 1.98 -7.04
N SER A 22 24.46 3.23 -7.39
CA SER A 22 24.38 3.69 -8.79
C SER A 22 25.74 3.61 -9.53
N SER A 23 26.04 2.44 -10.11
CA SER A 23 26.91 2.37 -11.29
C SER A 23 26.57 1.19 -12.21
N GLY A 24 26.06 1.51 -13.40
CA GLY A 24 25.91 0.63 -14.58
C GLY A 24 24.64 -0.25 -14.58
N GLY A 25 23.84 -0.39 -15.63
CA GLY A 25 23.89 0.09 -17.01
C GLY A 25 22.88 -0.69 -17.87
N ALA A 26 22.06 0.05 -18.64
CA ALA A 26 21.49 -0.24 -19.97
C ALA A 26 20.61 -1.48 -20.32
N ARG A 27 19.40 -1.15 -20.85
CA ARG A 27 18.63 -1.71 -22.01
C ARG A 27 18.05 -3.15 -21.88
N SER A 28 16.91 -3.57 -22.45
CA SER A 28 16.12 -3.14 -23.64
C SER A 28 14.70 -3.74 -23.63
N GLU A 29 13.71 -2.97 -24.11
CA GLU A 29 12.65 -3.26 -25.12
C GLU A 29 11.43 -4.24 -24.94
N THR A 30 10.24 -3.65 -25.20
CA THR A 30 9.06 -4.10 -26.02
C THR A 30 8.16 -5.26 -25.52
N SER A 31 6.82 -5.30 -25.65
CA SER A 31 5.80 -4.50 -26.38
C SER A 31 4.35 -4.91 -25.98
N ALA A 32 3.38 -4.03 -26.33
CA ALA A 32 1.95 -4.25 -26.71
C ALA A 32 0.94 -4.75 -25.64
N GLY A 33 -0.32 -4.27 -25.53
CA GLY A 33 -1.10 -3.26 -26.25
C GLY A 33 -2.62 -3.50 -26.08
N SER A 34 -3.41 -2.42 -25.95
CA SER A 34 -4.89 -2.30 -26.12
C SER A 34 -5.82 -3.02 -25.10
N SER A 35 -6.99 -2.54 -24.69
CA SER A 35 -7.86 -1.44 -25.15
C SER A 35 -8.92 -1.09 -24.07
N ARG A 36 -9.34 0.18 -24.06
CA ARG A 36 -10.49 0.78 -23.35
C ARG A 36 -11.82 0.02 -23.58
N ALA A 37 -12.73 0.05 -22.59
CA ALA A 37 -14.04 0.70 -22.71
C ALA A 37 -14.84 0.64 -21.38
N ALA A 38 -15.41 1.77 -21.00
CA ALA A 38 -16.44 1.91 -19.97
C ALA A 38 -17.83 1.72 -20.59
N SER A 39 -18.79 1.18 -19.83
CA SER A 39 -20.19 1.66 -19.87
C SER A 39 -20.98 1.17 -18.66
N ALA A 40 -21.87 2.03 -18.19
CA ALA A 40 -22.76 1.85 -17.05
C ALA A 40 -24.09 1.14 -17.42
N SER A 41 -24.80 0.75 -16.35
CA SER A 41 -26.22 0.41 -16.18
C SER A 41 -26.83 -0.78 -16.93
N ASP A 42 -27.33 -1.77 -16.20
CA ASP A 42 -28.78 -1.99 -16.01
C ASP A 42 -29.06 -3.17 -15.06
N GLY A 43 -30.18 -3.10 -14.37
CA GLY A 43 -30.59 -4.07 -13.36
C GLY A 43 -31.38 -5.28 -13.89
N PHE A 44 -31.60 -6.20 -12.93
CA PHE A 44 -32.68 -7.19 -12.80
C PHE A 44 -32.43 -8.68 -13.13
N ALA A 45 -32.98 -9.48 -12.21
CA ALA A 45 -33.36 -10.90 -12.21
C ALA A 45 -32.31 -12.01 -12.38
N ALA A 46 -32.26 -12.83 -11.32
CA ALA A 46 -31.67 -14.16 -11.31
C ALA A 46 -32.43 -15.14 -12.21
N SER A 47 -31.69 -15.92 -13.00
CA SER A 47 -32.14 -17.22 -13.48
C SER A 47 -30.95 -18.18 -13.64
N GLY A 48 -30.92 -19.18 -12.76
CA GLY A 48 -30.41 -20.55 -12.95
C GLY A 48 -29.10 -20.79 -13.69
N ALA A 49 -28.01 -21.01 -12.94
CA ALA A 49 -26.99 -22.00 -13.29
C ALA A 49 -26.27 -22.49 -12.02
N THR A 50 -26.43 -23.79 -11.77
CA THR A 50 -25.96 -24.59 -10.64
C THR A 50 -24.43 -24.69 -10.58
N GLY A 51 -23.83 -24.43 -9.40
CA GLY A 51 -22.53 -24.99 -9.00
C GLY A 51 -21.43 -24.01 -8.56
N GLY A 52 -21.44 -22.75 -9.01
CA GLY A 52 -20.38 -21.78 -8.70
C GLY A 52 -20.78 -20.62 -7.78
N ALA A 53 -22.06 -20.27 -7.74
CA ALA A 53 -22.54 -19.09 -7.00
C ALA A 53 -22.55 -19.29 -5.47
N SER A 54 -22.73 -20.52 -4.97
CA SER A 54 -22.78 -20.80 -3.53
C SER A 54 -21.41 -20.67 -2.83
N ALA A 55 -20.30 -20.91 -3.54
CA ALA A 55 -18.97 -20.66 -3.00
C ALA A 55 -18.72 -19.15 -2.86
N LEU A 56 -19.09 -18.35 -3.86
CA LEU A 56 -18.96 -16.89 -3.83
C LEU A 56 -19.86 -16.23 -2.77
N LEU A 57 -21.07 -16.76 -2.53
CA LEU A 57 -21.98 -16.32 -1.46
C LEU A 57 -21.43 -16.58 -0.04
N THR A 58 -20.47 -17.50 0.13
CA THR A 58 -19.92 -17.86 1.45
C THR A 58 -18.85 -16.88 1.93
N TYR A 59 -18.27 -16.07 1.03
CA TYR A 59 -17.19 -15.12 1.39
C TYR A 59 -17.66 -13.67 1.52
N SER A 60 -18.84 -13.36 0.96
CA SER A 60 -19.44 -12.03 0.93
C SER A 60 -20.12 -11.64 2.25
N ALA A 61 -19.41 -11.74 3.37
CA ALA A 61 -19.72 -10.98 4.55
C ALA A 61 -18.88 -9.69 4.50
N SER A 62 -19.49 -8.58 4.10
CA SER A 62 -18.86 -7.27 4.26
C SER A 62 -18.73 -6.98 5.76
N GLY A 63 -17.51 -6.76 6.24
CA GLY A 63 -17.22 -6.42 7.64
C GLY A 63 -16.16 -7.30 8.29
N ALA A 64 -15.80 -6.97 9.53
CA ALA A 64 -14.83 -7.73 10.31
C ALA A 64 -15.47 -8.97 10.95
N LEU A 65 -14.75 -10.10 10.95
CA LEU A 65 -15.18 -11.28 11.69
C LEU A 65 -14.98 -11.03 13.20
N PRO A 66 -15.99 -11.35 14.03
CA PRO A 66 -16.00 -10.93 15.44
C PRO A 66 -15.04 -11.71 16.35
N ASP A 67 -14.63 -12.93 15.96
CA ASP A 67 -13.74 -13.77 16.76
C ASP A 67 -12.92 -14.76 15.92
N GLY A 68 -11.92 -15.37 16.56
CA GLY A 68 -11.01 -16.34 15.94
C GLY A 68 -11.66 -17.65 15.51
N GLY A 69 -12.79 -18.05 16.10
CA GLY A 69 -13.53 -19.25 15.70
C GLY A 69 -14.20 -19.07 14.34
N ASN A 70 -14.85 -17.92 14.14
CA ASN A 70 -15.42 -17.51 12.88
C ASN A 70 -14.33 -17.32 11.80
N ALA A 71 -13.17 -16.78 12.19
CA ALA A 71 -12.01 -16.67 11.30
C ALA A 71 -11.50 -18.05 10.84
N ILE A 72 -11.32 -19.01 11.75
CA ILE A 72 -10.92 -20.38 11.41
C ILE A 72 -11.92 -21.03 10.45
N ALA A 73 -13.22 -20.88 10.71
CA ALA A 73 -14.26 -21.41 9.82
C ALA A 73 -14.18 -20.79 8.41
N ALA A 74 -13.99 -19.47 8.33
CA ALA A 74 -13.83 -18.76 7.06
C ALA A 74 -12.58 -19.24 6.30
N ILE A 75 -11.43 -19.39 6.98
CA ILE A 75 -10.19 -19.88 6.37
C ILE A 75 -10.36 -21.31 5.86
N LYS A 76 -11.02 -22.18 6.62
CA LYS A 76 -11.36 -23.55 6.21
C LYS A 76 -12.29 -23.59 5.00
N ALA A 77 -13.21 -22.62 4.89
CA ALA A 77 -14.05 -22.46 3.72
C ALA A 77 -13.22 -21.96 2.51
N MET A 78 -12.31 -21.01 2.70
CA MET A 78 -11.41 -20.52 1.64
C MET A 78 -10.53 -21.65 1.09
N ALA A 79 -10.00 -22.51 1.97
CA ALA A 79 -9.16 -23.65 1.59
C ALA A 79 -9.88 -24.69 0.70
N LYS A 80 -11.22 -24.70 0.69
CA LYS A 80 -12.02 -25.57 -0.18
C LYS A 80 -12.28 -24.98 -1.57
N SER A 81 -11.97 -23.69 -1.77
CA SER A 81 -12.19 -22.99 -3.03
C SER A 81 -10.93 -23.00 -3.88
N SER A 82 -11.11 -23.21 -5.18
CA SER A 82 -10.01 -23.16 -6.15
C SER A 82 -9.36 -21.78 -6.24
N ILE A 83 -10.09 -20.72 -5.86
CA ILE A 83 -9.60 -19.33 -5.88
C ILE A 83 -8.37 -19.16 -4.96
N PHE A 84 -8.31 -19.90 -3.85
CA PHE A 84 -7.24 -19.75 -2.86
C PHE A 84 -6.12 -20.80 -3.04
N GLN A 85 -6.04 -21.50 -4.17
CA GLN A 85 -5.02 -22.53 -4.39
C GLN A 85 -3.60 -21.97 -4.39
N ASN A 86 -3.37 -20.78 -4.94
CA ASN A 86 -2.07 -20.12 -4.90
C ASN A 86 -1.79 -19.55 -3.50
N ALA A 87 -2.81 -19.00 -2.84
CA ALA A 87 -2.70 -18.52 -1.46
C ALA A 87 -2.36 -19.66 -0.47
N ALA A 88 -2.88 -20.86 -0.70
CA ALA A 88 -2.51 -22.08 0.02
C ALA A 88 -1.03 -22.45 -0.11
N GLN A 89 -0.37 -22.02 -1.18
CA GLN A 89 1.07 -22.18 -1.40
C GLN A 89 1.88 -20.98 -0.90
N GLY A 90 1.20 -19.96 -0.36
CA GLY A 90 1.82 -18.73 0.17
C GLY A 90 2.00 -17.62 -0.87
N HIS A 91 1.29 -17.70 -2.01
CA HIS A 91 1.37 -16.71 -3.07
C HIS A 91 0.03 -15.99 -3.27
N ALA A 92 0.07 -14.66 -3.39
CA ALA A 92 -1.08 -13.87 -3.80
C ALA A 92 -1.18 -13.84 -5.34
N ASP A 93 -2.35 -14.16 -5.88
CA ASP A 93 -2.67 -13.96 -7.30
C ASP A 93 -3.66 -12.81 -7.51
N ASP A 94 -3.95 -12.48 -8.77
CA ASP A 94 -4.85 -11.39 -9.14
C ASP A 94 -6.27 -11.58 -8.60
N GLN A 95 -6.75 -12.81 -8.49
CA GLN A 95 -8.10 -13.09 -8.01
C GLN A 95 -8.21 -12.81 -6.51
N VAL A 96 -7.27 -13.32 -5.71
CA VAL A 96 -7.23 -13.05 -4.27
C VAL A 96 -6.99 -11.56 -4.01
N ARG A 97 -6.10 -10.92 -4.77
CA ARG A 97 -5.86 -9.47 -4.69
C ARG A 97 -7.14 -8.67 -4.94
N ALA A 98 -7.88 -8.97 -6.00
CA ALA A 98 -9.13 -8.29 -6.32
C ALA A 98 -10.20 -8.51 -5.24
N LEU A 99 -10.33 -9.73 -4.72
CA LEU A 99 -11.30 -10.03 -3.66
C LEU A 99 -11.02 -9.23 -2.37
N VAL A 100 -9.76 -9.10 -1.98
CA VAL A 100 -9.37 -8.29 -0.83
C VAL A 100 -9.58 -6.80 -1.11
N ARG A 101 -9.06 -6.30 -2.23
CA ARG A 101 -9.15 -4.88 -2.61
C ARG A 101 -10.59 -4.38 -2.63
N ASP A 102 -11.48 -5.18 -3.22
CA ASP A 102 -12.89 -4.84 -3.42
C ASP A 102 -13.75 -5.12 -2.17
N GLY A 103 -13.15 -5.53 -1.05
CA GLY A 103 -13.87 -5.81 0.21
C GLY A 103 -14.82 -7.00 0.13
N LYS A 104 -14.56 -7.95 -0.77
CA LYS A 104 -15.38 -9.16 -0.98
C LYS A 104 -15.03 -10.30 -0.02
N LEU A 105 -14.02 -10.10 0.83
CA LEU A 105 -13.66 -10.99 1.94
C LEU A 105 -13.86 -10.25 3.25
N ALA A 106 -14.44 -10.95 4.23
CA ALA A 106 -14.50 -10.45 5.60
C ALA A 106 -13.10 -10.22 6.17
N GLU A 107 -12.93 -9.17 6.98
CA GLU A 107 -11.66 -8.86 7.62
C GLU A 107 -11.30 -9.92 8.65
N LEU A 108 -10.09 -10.50 8.53
CA LEU A 108 -9.64 -11.56 9.40
C LEU A 108 -9.04 -10.99 10.70
N PRO A 109 -9.58 -11.32 11.89
CA PRO A 109 -9.01 -10.89 13.16
C PRO A 109 -7.68 -11.60 13.45
N ALA A 110 -6.87 -11.00 14.32
CA ALA A 110 -5.60 -11.61 14.74
C ALA A 110 -5.91 -12.93 15.46
N LEU A 111 -5.35 -14.03 14.95
CA LEU A 111 -5.38 -15.31 15.63
C LEU A 111 -4.31 -15.36 16.72
N ASP A 112 -4.68 -15.92 17.87
CA ASP A 112 -3.69 -16.32 18.86
C ASP A 112 -2.89 -17.55 18.40
N GLU A 113 -1.85 -17.91 19.14
CA GLU A 113 -0.95 -19.01 18.78
C GLU A 113 -1.67 -20.36 18.69
N ALA A 114 -2.61 -20.64 19.60
CA ALA A 114 -3.36 -21.89 19.60
C ALA A 114 -4.33 -21.97 18.42
N GLN A 115 -5.02 -20.86 18.11
CA GLN A 115 -5.89 -20.73 16.95
C GLN A 115 -5.11 -20.90 15.65
N TYR A 116 -3.96 -20.24 15.51
CA TYR A 116 -3.12 -20.35 14.32
C TYR A 116 -2.54 -21.78 14.17
N ALA A 117 -2.12 -22.41 15.27
CA ALA A 117 -1.63 -23.79 15.26
C ALA A 117 -2.73 -24.83 14.94
N SER A 118 -4.01 -24.48 15.13
CA SER A 118 -5.14 -25.36 14.78
C SER A 118 -5.42 -25.44 13.27
N LEU A 119 -4.78 -24.58 12.47
CA LEU A 119 -4.87 -24.55 11.02
C LEU A 119 -3.79 -25.44 10.40
N SER A 120 -4.13 -26.13 9.31
CA SER A 120 -3.15 -26.80 8.47
C SER A 120 -2.19 -25.79 7.82
N LYS A 121 -1.03 -26.26 7.32
CA LYS A 121 -0.06 -25.36 6.67
C LYS A 121 -0.67 -24.58 5.49
N SER A 122 -1.53 -25.23 4.71
CA SER A 122 -2.27 -24.60 3.62
C SER A 122 -3.20 -23.49 4.13
N GLU A 123 -3.93 -23.73 5.21
CA GLU A 123 -4.84 -22.76 5.82
C GLU A 123 -4.09 -21.60 6.49
N GLN A 124 -2.95 -21.87 7.13
CA GLN A 124 -2.05 -20.85 7.65
C GLN A 124 -1.52 -19.93 6.55
N ASN A 125 -1.17 -20.52 5.38
CA ASN A 125 -0.74 -19.75 4.22
C ASN A 125 -1.86 -18.86 3.67
N ILE A 126 -3.08 -19.38 3.55
CA ILE A 126 -4.25 -18.58 3.14
C ILE A 126 -4.49 -17.43 4.12
N TYR A 127 -4.52 -17.72 5.43
CA TYR A 127 -4.69 -16.68 6.45
C TYR A 127 -3.63 -15.60 6.35
N GLY A 128 -2.37 -16.00 6.22
CA GLY A 128 -1.24 -15.09 6.08
C GLY A 128 -1.34 -14.19 4.86
N VAL A 129 -1.56 -14.77 3.68
CA VAL A 129 -1.73 -14.03 2.43
C VAL A 129 -2.91 -13.05 2.54
N VAL A 130 -4.08 -13.52 2.93
CA VAL A 130 -5.31 -12.69 2.98
C VAL A 130 -5.16 -11.57 4.00
N ARG A 131 -4.67 -11.86 5.21
CA ARG A 131 -4.48 -10.84 6.26
C ARG A 131 -3.45 -9.79 5.87
N THR A 132 -2.33 -10.22 5.28
CA THR A 132 -1.29 -9.28 4.82
C THR A 132 -1.84 -8.39 3.72
N LEU A 133 -2.56 -8.93 2.74
CA LEU A 133 -3.20 -8.13 1.70
C LEU A 133 -4.25 -7.18 2.29
N GLN A 134 -5.06 -7.63 3.25
CA GLN A 134 -6.05 -6.78 3.93
C GLN A 134 -5.38 -5.58 4.59
N GLY A 135 -4.30 -5.79 5.33
CA GLY A 135 -3.53 -4.70 5.93
C GLY A 135 -2.88 -3.76 4.90
N LEU A 136 -2.35 -4.30 3.80
CA LEU A 136 -1.78 -3.47 2.73
C LEU A 136 -2.84 -2.61 2.05
N TYR A 137 -3.97 -3.18 1.67
CA TYR A 137 -5.05 -2.44 1.03
C TYR A 137 -5.70 -1.44 1.98
N ASP A 138 -5.93 -1.80 3.24
CA ASP A 138 -6.50 -0.90 4.26
C ASP A 138 -5.64 0.36 4.47
N ALA A 139 -4.32 0.20 4.47
CA ALA A 139 -3.37 1.32 4.59
C ALA A 139 -3.34 2.26 3.36
N MET A 140 -3.93 1.87 2.22
CA MET A 140 -3.96 2.71 1.03
C MET A 140 -5.17 3.66 1.05
N PRO A 141 -4.97 4.94 0.67
CA PRO A 141 -6.07 5.90 0.60
C PRO A 141 -7.09 5.44 -0.45
N LYS A 142 -8.38 5.48 -0.11
CA LYS A 142 -9.47 5.06 -1.01
C LYS A 142 -9.90 6.18 -1.96
N THR A 143 -9.62 7.42 -1.59
CA THR A 143 -9.96 8.63 -2.36
C THR A 143 -8.77 9.57 -2.45
N ILE A 144 -8.79 10.45 -3.44
CA ILE A 144 -7.73 11.45 -3.62
C ILE A 144 -7.74 12.45 -2.45
N GLU A 145 -8.91 12.81 -1.93
CA GLU A 145 -9.04 13.68 -0.76
C GLU A 145 -8.47 13.02 0.50
N GLN A 146 -8.70 11.71 0.67
CA GLN A 146 -8.10 10.95 1.76
C GLN A 146 -6.57 10.93 1.67
N ALA A 147 -5.99 10.75 0.48
CA ALA A 147 -4.53 10.76 0.33
C ALA A 147 -3.91 12.09 0.77
N LEU A 148 -4.53 13.22 0.42
CA LEU A 148 -4.08 14.53 0.89
C LEU A 148 -4.26 14.67 2.41
N SER A 149 -5.43 14.31 2.93
CA SER A 149 -5.74 14.38 4.36
C SER A 149 -4.78 13.54 5.21
N ASP A 150 -4.50 12.31 4.79
CA ASP A 150 -3.59 11.39 5.49
C ASP A 150 -2.16 11.94 5.49
N ARG A 151 -1.70 12.54 4.37
CA ARG A 151 -0.39 13.19 4.31
C ARG A 151 -0.32 14.41 5.23
N VAL A 152 -1.32 15.31 5.17
CA VAL A 152 -1.40 16.49 6.05
C VAL A 152 -1.36 16.08 7.52
N LYS A 153 -2.16 15.07 7.89
CA LYS A 153 -2.16 14.51 9.24
C LYS A 153 -0.79 13.97 9.64
N PHE A 154 -0.17 13.15 8.78
CA PHE A 154 1.16 12.60 9.04
C PHE A 154 2.20 13.69 9.28
N VAL A 155 2.23 14.71 8.43
CA VAL A 155 3.15 15.84 8.54
C VAL A 155 2.94 16.58 9.86
N ILE A 156 1.70 16.94 10.20
CA ILE A 156 1.38 17.67 11.43
C ILE A 156 1.74 16.85 12.68
N ASP A 157 1.42 15.56 12.68
CA ASP A 157 1.62 14.69 13.85
C ASP A 157 3.09 14.28 14.03
N THR A 158 3.85 14.11 12.94
CA THR A 158 5.17 13.45 12.98
C THR A 158 6.34 14.40 12.80
N TYR A 159 6.21 15.44 11.96
CA TYR A 159 7.36 16.29 11.60
C TYR A 159 7.92 17.09 12.77
N PRO A 160 7.13 17.60 13.74
CA PRO A 160 7.69 18.31 14.89
C PRO A 160 8.73 17.50 15.67
N GLU A 161 8.45 16.22 15.97
CA GLU A 161 9.38 15.34 16.68
C GLU A 161 10.60 14.99 15.81
N SER A 162 10.39 14.67 14.53
CA SER A 162 11.50 14.37 13.62
C SER A 162 12.45 15.56 13.42
N ILE A 163 11.91 16.78 13.32
CA ILE A 163 12.71 18.01 13.26
C ILE A 163 13.52 18.19 14.54
N ALA A 164 12.91 18.03 15.72
CA ALA A 164 13.62 18.16 17.00
C ALA A 164 14.76 17.15 17.11
N ARG A 165 14.53 15.88 16.76
CA ARG A 165 15.58 14.84 16.77
C ARG A 165 16.72 15.16 15.81
N MET A 166 16.42 15.64 14.60
CA MET A 166 17.45 16.06 13.64
C MET A 166 18.26 17.26 14.17
N GLN A 167 17.61 18.21 14.85
CA GLN A 167 18.28 19.36 15.46
C GLN A 167 19.26 18.92 16.56
N ASP A 168 18.86 17.96 17.40
CA ASP A 168 19.73 17.42 18.46
C ASP A 168 20.99 16.73 17.90
N GLN A 169 20.86 16.09 16.73
CA GLN A 169 21.97 15.39 16.06
C GLN A 169 23.00 16.32 15.41
N LEU A 170 22.69 17.61 15.17
CA LEU A 170 23.60 18.51 14.47
C LEU A 170 24.95 18.69 15.17
N SER A 171 25.00 18.52 16.49
CA SER A 171 26.21 18.66 17.30
C SER A 171 27.06 17.38 17.38
N THR A 172 26.53 16.24 16.92
CA THR A 172 27.16 14.91 17.10
C THR A 172 27.72 14.32 15.81
N VAL A 173 27.44 14.95 14.67
CA VAL A 173 27.85 14.50 13.33
C VAL A 173 28.96 15.36 12.75
N SER A 174 29.58 14.89 11.66
CA SER A 174 30.58 15.67 10.94
C SER A 174 29.97 16.93 10.29
N PRO A 175 30.77 17.97 9.95
CA PRO A 175 30.26 19.17 9.30
C PRO A 175 29.52 18.90 7.98
N ALA A 176 29.98 17.93 7.19
CA ALA A 176 29.33 17.58 5.92
C ALA A 176 27.95 16.95 6.14
N GLU A 177 27.83 16.06 7.13
CA GLU A 177 26.55 15.47 7.52
C GLU A 177 25.61 16.50 8.14
N ALA A 178 26.13 17.42 8.94
CA ALA A 178 25.36 18.50 9.54
C ALA A 178 24.70 19.39 8.46
N GLU A 179 25.38 19.70 7.36
CA GLU A 179 24.79 20.46 6.25
C GLU A 179 23.66 19.69 5.55
N LEU A 180 23.78 18.38 5.39
CA LEU A 180 22.69 17.54 4.85
C LEU A 180 21.49 17.51 5.79
N ILE A 181 21.72 17.33 7.10
CA ILE A 181 20.66 17.36 8.11
C ILE A 181 19.95 18.73 8.13
N LYS A 182 20.71 19.84 8.07
CA LYS A 182 20.12 21.19 7.97
C LYS A 182 19.23 21.35 6.75
N LYS A 183 19.66 20.86 5.58
CA LYS A 183 18.85 20.89 4.36
C LYS A 183 17.55 20.09 4.54
N ASN A 184 17.61 18.93 5.18
CA ASN A 184 16.43 18.11 5.47
C ASN A 184 15.49 18.81 6.45
N ILE A 185 16.01 19.40 7.54
CA ILE A 185 15.21 20.18 8.49
C ILE A 185 14.43 21.29 7.77
N VAL A 186 15.07 22.04 6.87
CA VAL A 186 14.41 23.09 6.08
C VAL A 186 13.27 22.50 5.22
N GLY A 187 13.48 21.36 4.58
CA GLY A 187 12.44 20.67 3.81
C GLY A 187 11.24 20.27 4.66
N TYR A 188 11.49 19.66 5.83
CA TYR A 188 10.43 19.24 6.75
C TYR A 188 9.68 20.45 7.33
N GLN A 189 10.38 21.55 7.62
CA GLN A 189 9.75 22.77 8.10
C GLN A 189 8.87 23.43 7.03
N ASP A 190 9.30 23.42 5.76
CA ASP A 190 8.52 23.98 4.65
C ASP A 190 7.23 23.20 4.42
N GLU A 191 7.30 21.87 4.43
CA GLU A 191 6.13 21.01 4.30
C GLU A 191 5.21 21.10 5.52
N LEU A 192 5.77 21.10 6.74
CA LEU A 192 4.99 21.29 7.96
C LEU A 192 4.22 22.61 7.94
N LYS A 193 4.87 23.69 7.54
CA LYS A 193 4.24 25.00 7.39
C LYS A 193 3.12 24.95 6.34
N ALA A 194 3.36 24.31 5.20
CA ALA A 194 2.33 24.18 4.17
C ALA A 194 1.11 23.36 4.62
N ALA A 195 1.33 22.29 5.38
CA ALA A 195 0.26 21.50 5.97
C ALA A 195 -0.56 22.33 6.97
N GLN A 196 0.10 23.08 7.85
CA GLN A 196 -0.54 23.95 8.84
C GLN A 196 -1.33 25.11 8.22
N GLU A 197 -0.82 25.67 7.12
CA GLU A 197 -1.46 26.78 6.40
C GLU A 197 -2.50 26.34 5.36
N GLY A 198 -2.69 25.03 5.16
CA GLY A 198 -3.62 24.49 4.16
C GLY A 198 -3.21 24.76 2.70
N ARG A 199 -1.91 24.90 2.44
CA ARG A 199 -1.36 25.16 1.09
C ARG A 199 -1.11 23.90 0.27
N MET A 200 -1.16 22.73 0.89
CA MET A 200 -0.95 21.47 0.20
C MET A 200 -2.10 21.19 -0.77
N GLN A 201 -1.77 20.81 -2.00
CA GLN A 201 -2.74 20.43 -3.04
C GLN A 201 -2.43 19.02 -3.53
N ILE A 202 -3.43 18.34 -4.08
CA ILE A 202 -3.28 17.03 -4.70
C ILE A 202 -3.86 17.02 -6.10
N HIS A 203 -3.15 16.35 -7.02
CA HIS A 203 -3.52 16.28 -8.41
C HIS A 203 -3.44 14.84 -8.90
N ALA A 204 -4.47 14.37 -9.61
CA ALA A 204 -4.39 13.13 -10.35
C ALA A 204 -3.42 13.28 -11.52
N VAL A 205 -2.53 12.30 -11.72
CA VAL A 205 -1.55 12.30 -12.80
C VAL A 205 -1.97 11.23 -13.81
N LYS A 206 -2.31 11.63 -15.04
CA LYS A 206 -2.69 10.67 -16.10
C LYS A 206 -1.52 10.30 -17.00
N ASP A 207 -0.46 11.10 -16.98
CA ASP A 207 0.71 10.88 -17.80
C ASP A 207 1.67 9.92 -17.09
N SER A 208 1.72 8.68 -17.57
CA SER A 208 2.60 7.65 -17.02
C SER A 208 4.09 7.98 -17.19
N SER A 209 4.45 8.91 -18.10
CA SER A 209 5.84 9.38 -18.21
C SER A 209 6.27 10.25 -17.02
N LEU A 210 5.30 10.87 -16.30
CA LEU A 210 5.58 11.68 -15.12
C LEU A 210 5.58 10.87 -13.84
N VAL A 211 4.60 9.96 -13.69
CA VAL A 211 4.49 9.06 -12.54
C VAL A 211 4.10 7.67 -13.03
N THR A 212 4.93 6.69 -12.75
CA THR A 212 4.65 5.27 -12.94
C THR A 212 4.61 4.59 -11.58
N ALA A 213 3.62 3.73 -11.37
CA ALA A 213 3.53 2.90 -10.18
C ALA A 213 3.54 1.42 -10.56
N THR A 214 4.18 0.61 -9.72
CA THR A 214 4.11 -0.84 -9.77
C THR A 214 3.33 -1.32 -8.56
N GLU A 215 2.13 -1.82 -8.80
CA GLU A 215 1.28 -2.44 -7.78
C GLU A 215 1.75 -3.90 -7.53
N GLU A 216 2.65 -4.07 -6.56
CA GLU A 216 3.21 -5.38 -6.24
C GLU A 216 2.24 -6.22 -5.41
N PHE A 217 1.49 -5.61 -4.48
CA PHE A 217 0.57 -6.23 -3.49
C PHE A 217 0.86 -7.71 -3.26
N SER A 218 2.05 -7.98 -2.75
CA SER A 218 2.54 -9.34 -2.53
C SER A 218 2.51 -9.68 -1.04
N ALA A 219 2.43 -10.97 -0.73
CA ALA A 219 2.57 -11.50 0.61
C ALA A 219 3.60 -12.63 0.59
N SER A 220 4.45 -12.67 1.60
CA SER A 220 5.44 -13.72 1.81
C SER A 220 5.55 -14.05 3.29
N GLY A 221 5.64 -15.35 3.61
CA GLY A 221 5.78 -15.85 4.97
C GLY A 221 7.19 -16.36 5.23
N GLY A 222 7.72 -16.10 6.42
CA GLY A 222 9.00 -16.63 6.91
C GLY A 222 8.94 -17.00 8.39
N GLU A 223 10.09 -17.31 8.97
CA GLU A 223 10.24 -17.68 10.38
C GLU A 223 9.73 -16.59 11.35
N PHE A 224 9.78 -15.33 10.93
CA PHE A 224 9.39 -14.17 11.72
C PHE A 224 7.96 -13.66 11.41
N GLY A 225 7.18 -14.42 10.64
CA GLY A 225 5.80 -14.08 10.29
C GLY A 225 5.62 -13.68 8.83
N TRP A 226 4.53 -12.96 8.55
CA TRP A 226 4.13 -12.55 7.21
C TRP A 226 4.51 -11.09 6.94
N SER A 227 5.01 -10.84 5.74
CA SER A 227 5.35 -9.51 5.23
C SER A 227 4.79 -9.34 3.82
N GLY A 228 4.64 -8.10 3.37
CA GLY A 228 4.15 -7.82 2.04
C GLY A 228 4.69 -6.52 1.47
N ARG A 229 4.61 -6.39 0.14
CA ARG A 229 4.96 -5.17 -0.59
C ARG A 229 3.70 -4.61 -1.23
N GLY A 230 3.42 -3.32 -1.01
CA GLY A 230 2.25 -2.63 -1.54
C GLY A 230 2.53 -2.06 -2.92
N VAL A 231 2.99 -0.81 -2.96
CA VAL A 231 3.19 -0.04 -4.18
C VAL A 231 4.59 0.57 -4.22
N SER A 232 5.23 0.47 -5.39
CA SER A 232 6.48 1.16 -5.70
C SER A 232 6.18 2.30 -6.68
N VAL A 233 6.60 3.53 -6.37
CA VAL A 233 6.36 4.72 -7.21
C VAL A 233 7.68 5.20 -7.82
N HIS A 234 7.66 5.48 -9.12
CA HIS A 234 8.73 6.10 -9.88
C HIS A 234 8.20 7.37 -10.53
N ALA A 235 8.97 8.45 -10.43
CA ALA A 235 8.54 9.75 -10.93
C ALA A 235 9.70 10.57 -11.49
N ASP A 236 9.41 11.35 -12.53
CA ASP A 236 10.29 12.40 -13.02
C ASP A 236 10.06 13.68 -12.20
N ILE A 237 10.83 13.83 -11.12
CA ILE A 237 10.69 14.97 -10.19
C ILE A 237 10.91 16.32 -10.92
N PRO A 238 11.95 16.52 -11.74
CA PRO A 238 12.08 17.75 -12.53
C PRO A 238 10.88 18.05 -13.44
N ALA A 239 10.35 17.03 -14.13
CA ALA A 239 9.19 17.23 -15.00
C ALA A 239 7.92 17.58 -14.20
N LEU A 240 7.70 16.94 -13.04
CA LEU A 240 6.61 17.29 -12.13
C LEU A 240 6.76 18.72 -11.61
N GLN A 241 7.96 19.12 -11.18
CA GLN A 241 8.20 20.49 -10.70
C GLN A 241 7.90 21.53 -11.78
N ASN A 242 8.29 21.25 -13.02
CA ASN A 242 7.98 22.12 -14.17
C ASN A 242 6.48 22.13 -14.49
N ALA A 243 5.80 20.98 -14.44
CA ALA A 243 4.38 20.85 -14.76
C ALA A 243 3.49 21.57 -13.74
N TYR A 244 3.85 21.53 -12.45
CA TYR A 244 3.05 22.12 -11.36
C TYR A 244 3.58 23.47 -10.89
N GLY A 245 4.70 23.96 -11.44
CA GLY A 245 5.25 25.28 -11.12
C GLY A 245 5.75 25.43 -9.68
N THR A 246 6.08 24.32 -9.01
CA THR A 246 6.65 24.31 -7.65
C THR A 246 7.85 23.38 -7.59
N LYS A 247 8.79 23.68 -6.69
CA LYS A 247 9.90 22.77 -6.36
C LYS A 247 9.46 21.61 -5.46
N ASN A 248 8.31 21.70 -4.82
CA ASN A 248 7.88 20.73 -3.83
C ASN A 248 6.81 19.81 -4.40
N VAL A 249 7.20 18.58 -4.68
CA VAL A 249 6.32 17.56 -5.26
C VAL A 249 6.54 16.25 -4.52
N LEU A 250 5.45 15.56 -4.19
CA LEU A 250 5.44 14.23 -3.61
C LEU A 250 4.53 13.33 -4.46
N PRO A 251 5.10 12.51 -5.36
CA PRO A 251 4.33 11.56 -6.14
C PRO A 251 3.83 10.41 -5.27
N GLY A 252 2.68 9.87 -5.61
CA GLY A 252 2.07 8.73 -4.96
C GLY A 252 1.16 7.95 -5.90
N ASP A 253 0.61 6.86 -5.40
CA ASP A 253 -0.33 6.02 -6.14
C ASP A 253 -1.33 5.33 -5.20
N SER A 254 -2.46 4.93 -5.76
CA SER A 254 -3.48 4.15 -5.06
C SER A 254 -4.16 3.18 -6.02
N PRO A 255 -4.37 1.91 -5.61
CA PRO A 255 -5.11 0.93 -6.42
C PRO A 255 -6.59 1.29 -6.61
N TYR A 256 -7.07 2.35 -5.94
CA TYR A 256 -8.46 2.79 -5.99
C TYR A 256 -8.71 3.93 -6.98
N PHE A 257 -7.71 4.78 -7.24
CA PHE A 257 -7.88 5.96 -8.09
C PHE A 257 -6.65 6.35 -8.93
N GLY A 258 -5.57 5.57 -8.84
CA GLY A 258 -4.36 5.71 -9.65
C GLY A 258 -3.33 6.69 -9.10
N THR A 259 -2.39 7.07 -9.98
CA THR A 259 -1.25 7.91 -9.64
C THR A 259 -1.65 9.35 -9.38
N TYR A 260 -0.94 9.97 -8.43
CA TYR A 260 -1.17 11.34 -8.02
C TYR A 260 0.13 12.04 -7.63
N VAL A 261 0.06 13.35 -7.45
CA VAL A 261 1.13 14.16 -6.87
C VAL A 261 0.56 15.16 -5.88
N ILE A 262 1.23 15.29 -4.74
CA ILE A 262 0.96 16.31 -3.73
C ILE A 262 1.98 17.44 -3.89
N THR A 263 1.54 18.70 -3.84
CA THR A 263 2.36 19.89 -4.06
C THR A 263 2.21 20.91 -2.96
N TRP A 264 3.24 21.71 -2.67
CA TRP A 264 3.18 22.79 -1.67
C TRP A 264 4.15 23.96 -1.86
#